data_AF-A0A1G8D3D7-F1
#
_entry.id   AF-A0A1G8D3D7-F1
#
_cell.length_a   1.000
_cell.length_b   1.000
_cell.length_c   1.000
_cell.angle_alpha   90.00
_cell.angle_beta   90.00
_cell.angle_gamma   90.00
#
_symmetry.space_group_name_H-M   'P 1'
#
loop_
_entity.id
_entity.type
_entity.pdbx_description
1 polymer ?
#
loop_
_entity_poly.entity_id
_entity_poly.type
_entity_poly.pdbx_seq_one_letter_code
_entity_poly.pdbx_strand_id
1 'polypeptide(L)' 'MAHVRHWIDVRTGDEFDQPVPFGLVYPVRTGDGSAPPSQRGRTWEHLVACDRELRPFSESVSLAPAS' A
#
# COMPACT_ATOMS: atom_id res chain seq x y z
N MET A 1 10.93 1.13 16.79
CA MET A 1 10.78 0.88 15.34
C MET A 1 9.30 0.91 15.04
N ALA A 2 8.85 1.83 14.18
CA ALA A 2 7.44 1.96 13.86
C ALA A 2 7.04 0.75 13.00
N HIS A 3 5.96 0.06 13.40
CA HIS A 3 5.35 -1.02 12.62
C HIS A 3 4.64 -0.44 11.40
N VAL A 4 5.40 0.09 10.43
CA VAL A 4 4.84 0.54 9.16
C VAL A 4 4.76 -0.66 8.23
N ARG A 5 3.55 -0.98 7.77
CA ARG A 5 3.33 -1.97 6.73
C ARG A 5 2.98 -1.26 5.43
N HIS A 6 3.72 -1.58 4.38
CA HIS A 6 3.48 -1.11 3.02
C HIS A 6 2.56 -2.08 2.29
N TRP A 7 1.61 -1.53 1.55
CA TRP A 7 0.58 -2.26 0.80
C TRP A 7 0.52 -1.73 -0.62
N ILE A 8 0.18 -2.62 -1.56
CA ILE A 8 -0.10 -2.27 -2.95
C ILE A 8 -1.46 -2.84 -3.34
N ASP A 9 -2.30 -2.02 -3.98
CA ASP A 9 -3.48 -2.52 -4.68
C ASP A 9 -3.03 -3.19 -5.98
N VAL A 10 -3.24 -4.50 -6.09
CA VAL A 10 -2.81 -5.25 -7.28
C VAL A 10 -3.57 -4.88 -8.54
N ARG A 11 -4.73 -4.23 -8.41
CA ARG A 11 -5.58 -3.86 -9.54
C ARG A 11 -5.16 -2.55 -10.18
N THR A 12 -4.78 -1.56 -9.37
CA THR A 12 -4.47 -0.22 -9.85
C THR A 12 -3.00 0.14 -9.71
N GLY A 13 -2.24 -0.58 -8.88
CA GLY A 13 -0.88 -0.23 -8.50
C GLY A 13 -0.80 0.86 -7.42
N ASP A 14 -1.92 1.27 -6.82
CA ASP A 14 -1.91 2.30 -5.77
C ASP A 14 -1.19 1.78 -4.53
N GLU A 15 -0.30 2.59 -3.97
CA GLU A 15 0.49 2.30 -2.78
C GLU A 15 -0.14 2.92 -1.54
N PHE A 16 -0.10 2.17 -0.44
CA PHE A 16 -0.66 2.58 0.84
C PHE A 16 0.25 2.17 2.00
N ASP A 17 0.17 2.93 3.09
CA ASP A 17 0.85 2.67 4.34
C ASP A 17 -0.12 2.42 5.49
N GLN A 18 0.26 1.51 6.38
CA GLN A 18 -0.43 1.28 7.64
C GLN A 18 0.58 1.43 8.79
N PRO A 19 0.59 2.57 9.50
CA PRO A 19 1.62 2.88 10.50
C PRO A 19 1.45 2.14 11.84
N VAL A 20 0.26 1.59 12.09
CA VAL A 20 -0.04 0.79 13.29
C VAL A 20 -0.88 -0.43 12.91
N PRO A 21 -0.65 -1.61 13.53
CA PRO A 21 -1.46 -2.81 13.27
C PRO A 21 -2.95 -2.55 13.49
N PHE A 22 -3.78 -3.04 12.57
CA PHE A 22 -5.24 -2.87 12.59
C PHE A 22 -5.72 -1.41 12.59
N GLY A 23 -4.83 -0.45 12.30
CA GLY A 23 -5.16 0.96 12.16
C GLY A 23 -5.61 1.33 10.74
N LEU A 24 -5.81 2.64 10.55
CA LEU A 24 -6.12 3.21 9.25
C LEU A 24 -4.99 2.96 8.24
N VAL A 25 -5.40 2.80 6.99
CA VAL A 25 -4.54 2.66 5.82
C VAL A 25 -4.55 3.98 5.05
N TYR A 26 -3.38 4.53 4.78
CA TYR A 26 -3.21 5.84 4.19
C TYR A 26 -2.65 5.71 2.78
N PRO A 27 -3.27 6.31 1.76
CA PRO A 27 -2.72 6.31 0.42
C PRO A 27 -1.45 7.15 0.36
N VAL A 28 -0.44 6.63 -0.33
CA VAL A 28 0.89 7.24 -0.46
C VAL A 28 1.09 7.73 -1.88
N ARG A 29 0.76 6.89 -2.87
CA ARG A 29 1.04 7.12 -4.28
C ARG A 29 0.04 6.34 -5.13
N THR A 30 -0.36 6.88 -6.27
CA THR A 30 -1.19 6.16 -7.25
C THR A 30 -0.33 5.29 -8.15
N GLY A 31 -0.90 4.29 -8.84
CA GLY A 31 -0.14 3.39 -9.70
C GLY A 31 0.62 4.07 -10.85
N ASP A 32 0.26 5.30 -11.23
CA ASP A 32 0.98 6.13 -12.21
C ASP A 32 2.15 6.93 -11.60
N GLY A 33 2.39 6.78 -10.31
CA GLY A 33 3.45 7.47 -9.56
C GLY A 33 3.06 8.84 -9.02
N SER A 34 1.85 9.34 -9.31
CA SER A 34 1.39 10.64 -8.86
C SER A 34 0.91 10.65 -7.40
N ALA A 35 0.68 11.85 -6.87
CA ALA A 35 0.18 12.00 -5.51
C ALA A 35 -1.31 11.62 -5.47
N PRO A 36 -1.77 10.88 -4.43
CA PRO A 36 -3.16 10.49 -4.35
C PRO A 36 -4.07 11.71 -4.20
N PRO A 37 -5.30 11.68 -4.75
CA PRO A 37 -6.23 12.81 -4.69
C PRO A 37 -6.67 13.15 -3.26
N SER A 38 -6.44 12.25 -2.29
CA SER A 38 -6.69 12.48 -0.87
C SER A 38 -5.74 11.64 -0.04
N GLN A 39 -5.05 12.25 0.93
CA GLN A 39 -4.20 11.56 1.93
C GLN A 39 -4.97 11.10 3.17
N ARG A 40 -6.31 11.22 3.18
CA ARG A 40 -7.11 10.78 4.33
C ARG A 40 -6.95 9.27 4.51
N GLY A 41 -6.83 8.81 5.75
CA GLY A 41 -6.84 7.39 6.07
C GLY A 41 -8.18 6.73 5.71
N ARG A 42 -8.14 5.44 5.43
CA ARG A 42 -9.30 4.56 5.18
C ARG A 42 -9.25 3.39 6.14
N THR A 43 -10.42 2.95 6.59
CA THR A 43 -10.50 1.68 7.30
C THR A 43 -10.35 0.54 6.30
N TRP A 44 -10.01 -0.65 6.80
CA TRP A 44 -9.91 -1.83 5.97
C TRP A 44 -11.26 -2.18 5.32
N GLU A 45 -12.36 -2.04 6.06
CA GLU A 45 -13.72 -2.30 5.58
C GLU A 45 -14.10 -1.38 4.42
N HIS A 46 -13.69 -0.11 4.48
CA HIS A 46 -13.93 0.82 3.39
C HIS A 46 -13.16 0.40 2.12
N LEU A 47 -11.92 -0.04 2.26
CA LEU A 47 -11.11 -0.50 1.13
C LEU A 47 -11.73 -1.73 0.48
N VAL A 48 -12.16 -2.71 1.28
CA VAL A 48 -12.88 -3.90 0.79
C VAL A 48 -14.19 -3.52 0.11
N ALA A 49 -14.95 -2.59 0.68
CA ALA A 49 -16.20 -2.11 0.08
C ALA A 49 -15.97 -1.36 -1.25
N CYS A 50 -14.79 -0.78 -1.45
CA CYS A 50 -14.36 -0.17 -2.70
C CYS A 50 -13.69 -1.15 -3.69
N ASP A 51 -13.77 -2.46 -3.44
CA ASP A 51 -13.19 -3.52 -4.29
C ASP A 51 -11.66 -3.40 -4.46
N ARG A 52 -10.99 -2.85 -3.45
CA ARG A 52 -9.51 -2.76 -3.40
C ARG A 52 -8.93 -4.09 -2.95
N GLU A 53 -7.93 -4.59 -3.68
CA GLU A 53 -7.22 -5.82 -3.33
C GLU A 53 -5.79 -5.50 -2.89
N LEU A 54 -5.63 -5.18 -1.60
CA LEU A 54 -4.34 -4.83 -1.03
C LEU A 54 -3.50 -6.07 -0.69
N ARG A 55 -2.28 -6.12 -1.21
CA ARG A 55 -1.28 -7.11 -0.83
C ARG A 55 -0.08 -6.44 -0.16
N PRO A 56 0.57 -7.11 0.81
CA PRO A 56 1.80 -6.58 1.38
C PRO A 56 2.81 -6.35 0.25
N PHE A 57 3.41 -5.17 0.22
CA PHE A 57 4.52 -4.94 -0.68
C PHE A 57 5.69 -5.80 -0.19
N SER A 58 5.93 -6.93 -0.84
CA SER A 58 7.17 -7.66 -0.64
C SER A 58 8.18 -7.02 -1.59
N GLU A 59 9.13 -6.27 -1.04
CA GLU A 59 10.40 -6.08 -1.74
C GLU A 59 11.03 -7.47 -1.85
N SER A 60 10.63 -8.23 -2.87
CA SER A 60 11.42 -9.35 -3.35
C SER A 60 12.65 -8.73 -3.98
N VAL A 61 13.65 -8.42 -3.14
CA VAL A 61 14.99 -8.09 -3.60
C VAL A 61 15.52 -9.34 -4.29
N SER A 62 15.24 -9.47 -5.59
CA SER A 62 16.01 -10.31 -6.49
C SER A 62 17.34 -9.60 -6.71
N LEU A 63 18.23 -9.70 -5.72
CA LEU A 63 19.66 -9.60 -5.96
C LEU A 63 20.04 -10.83 -6.80
N ALA A 64 19.84 -10.74 -8.11
CA ALA A 64 20.58 -11.61 -9.01
C ALA A 64 22.07 -11.28 -8.78
N PRO A 65 22.93 -12.27 -8.48
CA PRO A 65 24.36 -12.01 -8.44
C PRO A 65 24.80 -11.60 -9.85
N ALA A 66 25.34 -10.38 -9.97
CA ALA A 66 26.03 -9.95 -11.18
C ALA A 66 27.15 -10.99 -11.47
N SER A 67 27.09 -11.61 -12.64
CA SER A 67 28.16 -12.44 -13.18
C SER A 67 29.24 -11.58 -13.83
#